data_AF-A0A1S6QKQ2-F1
#
_entry.id   AF-A0A1S6QKQ2-F1
#
_cell.length_a   1.000
_cell.length_b   1.000
_cell.length_c   1.000
_cell.angle_alpha   90.00
_cell.angle_beta   90.00
_cell.angle_gamma   90.00
#
_symmetry.space_group_name_H-M   'P 1'
#
loop_
_entity.id
_entity.type
_entity.pdbx_description
1 polymer ?
#
loop_
_entity_poly.entity_id
_entity_poly.type
_entity_poly.pdbx_seq_one_letter_code
_entity_poly.pdbx_strand_id
1 'polypeptide(L)'
;MNSKTYEQLRNDPDLENLLGQTLLRDDLLVEILGDEYHEILYWAGKRLGRKYRLANYESLSVFFKQFGLGDLTLVKQGKNQLDFELTGKIIESRLLQNDDPDFQLECGLLAQFVEYILNRQSEAEISKINAKKGLVSINVLTSSEPPLDGQESDEIFKLITEETNE
;
A
#
# COMPACT_ATOMS: atom_id res chain seq x y z
N MET A 1 -1.60 -4.19 -19.73
CA MET A 1 -1.03 -2.87 -20.06
C MET A 1 -1.09 -2.66 -21.57
N ASN A 2 -1.50 -1.47 -22.02
CA ASN A 2 -1.50 -1.13 -23.44
C ASN A 2 -0.21 -0.37 -23.84
N SER A 3 0.03 -0.21 -25.15
CA SER A 3 1.26 0.43 -25.66
C SER A 3 1.44 1.87 -25.19
N LYS A 4 0.36 2.64 -25.00
CA LYS A 4 0.41 4.03 -24.52
C LYS A 4 0.87 4.08 -23.06
N THR A 5 0.34 3.19 -22.22
CA THR A 5 0.77 3.05 -20.83
C THR A 5 2.24 2.62 -20.74
N TYR A 6 2.64 1.64 -21.56
CA TYR A 6 4.02 1.18 -21.64
C TYR A 6 4.98 2.31 -22.03
N GLU A 7 4.67 3.08 -23.08
CA GLU A 7 5.48 4.22 -23.50
C GLU A 7 5.59 5.29 -22.42
N GLN A 8 4.50 5.56 -21.69
CA GLN A 8 4.52 6.52 -20.57
C GLN A 8 5.46 6.04 -19.45
N LEU A 9 5.33 4.79 -19.01
CA LEU A 9 6.15 4.24 -17.92
C LEU A 9 7.62 4.12 -18.33
N ARG A 10 7.89 3.73 -19.58
CA ARG A 10 9.26 3.53 -20.10
C ARG A 10 10.04 4.85 -20.23
N ASN A 11 9.36 5.95 -20.51
CA ASN A 11 9.97 7.24 -20.80
C ASN A 11 9.98 8.21 -19.60
N ASP A 12 9.31 7.87 -18.49
CA ASP A 12 9.40 8.62 -17.24
C ASP A 12 10.46 7.98 -16.32
N PRO A 13 11.58 8.67 -16.02
CA PRO A 13 12.65 8.12 -15.19
C PRO A 13 12.21 7.65 -13.80
N ASP A 14 11.16 8.24 -13.24
CA ASP A 14 10.63 7.87 -11.93
C ASP A 14 9.73 6.62 -11.98
N LEU A 15 9.25 6.27 -13.19
CA LEU A 15 8.35 5.13 -13.41
C LEU A 15 9.02 3.96 -14.13
N GLU A 16 10.13 4.19 -14.84
CA GLU A 16 10.85 3.13 -15.58
C GLU A 16 11.21 1.96 -14.65
N ASN A 17 11.67 2.27 -13.44
CA ASN A 17 12.05 1.26 -12.44
C ASN A 17 10.84 0.46 -11.91
N LEU A 18 9.62 0.96 -12.07
CA LEU A 18 8.39 0.30 -11.65
C LEU A 18 7.74 -0.50 -12.78
N LEU A 19 8.30 -0.50 -13.99
CA LEU A 19 7.72 -1.21 -15.14
C LEU A 19 7.55 -2.71 -14.87
N GLY A 20 8.55 -3.34 -14.24
CA GLY A 20 8.47 -4.75 -13.83
C GLY A 20 7.39 -5.00 -12.78
N GLN A 21 7.23 -4.07 -11.83
CA GLN A 21 6.16 -4.13 -10.83
C GLN A 21 4.80 -3.98 -11.49
N THR A 22 4.59 -3.03 -12.40
CA THR A 22 3.33 -2.86 -13.12
C THR A 22 2.98 -4.09 -13.95
N LEU A 23 3.95 -4.68 -14.66
CA LEU A 23 3.71 -5.91 -15.41
C LEU A 23 3.25 -7.07 -14.52
N LEU A 24 3.82 -7.21 -13.32
CA LEU A 24 3.45 -8.29 -12.42
C LEU A 24 2.17 -7.97 -11.65
N ARG A 25 2.09 -6.80 -11.01
CA ARG A 25 0.99 -6.38 -10.12
C ARG A 25 -0.27 -5.99 -10.88
N ASP A 26 -0.12 -5.14 -11.90
CA ASP A 26 -1.25 -4.46 -12.52
C ASP A 26 -1.78 -5.25 -13.74
N ASP A 27 -0.95 -6.12 -14.32
CA ASP A 27 -1.35 -7.01 -15.42
C ASP A 27 -1.50 -8.46 -14.97
N LEU A 28 -0.37 -9.13 -14.64
CA LEU A 28 -0.37 -10.57 -14.41
C LEU A 28 -1.24 -10.98 -13.21
N LEU A 29 -1.12 -10.30 -12.07
CA LEU A 29 -1.91 -10.64 -10.88
C LEU A 29 -3.40 -10.49 -11.14
N VAL A 30 -3.83 -9.43 -11.82
CA VAL A 30 -5.25 -9.22 -12.17
C VAL A 30 -5.74 -10.37 -13.06
N GLU A 31 -4.94 -10.77 -14.06
CA GLU A 31 -5.30 -11.85 -14.98
C GLU A 31 -5.42 -13.22 -14.28
N ILE A 32 -4.50 -13.57 -13.38
CA ILE A 32 -4.49 -14.89 -12.73
C ILE A 32 -5.49 -15.00 -11.56
N LEU A 33 -5.84 -13.88 -10.92
CA LEU A 33 -6.75 -13.85 -9.78
C LEU A 33 -8.22 -13.72 -10.20
N GLY A 34 -8.48 -13.21 -11.42
CA GLY A 34 -9.83 -13.10 -11.96
C GLY A 34 -10.72 -12.16 -11.13
N ASP A 35 -12.00 -12.50 -11.03
CA ASP A 35 -13.03 -11.61 -10.45
C ASP A 35 -12.84 -11.34 -8.94
N GLU A 36 -12.11 -12.19 -8.23
CA GLU A 36 -11.88 -12.09 -6.78
C GLU A 36 -10.59 -11.32 -6.43
N TYR A 37 -9.92 -10.71 -7.42
CA TYR A 37 -8.59 -10.12 -7.23
C TYR A 37 -8.54 -9.07 -6.10
N HIS A 38 -9.57 -8.23 -5.96
CA HIS A 38 -9.66 -7.25 -4.88
C HIS A 38 -9.53 -7.88 -3.48
N GLU A 39 -10.35 -8.90 -3.19
CA GLU A 39 -10.36 -9.57 -1.89
C GLU A 39 -9.06 -10.34 -1.66
N ILE A 40 -8.56 -11.03 -2.68
CA ILE A 40 -7.32 -11.79 -2.59
C ILE A 40 -6.12 -10.86 -2.34
N LEU A 41 -6.06 -9.72 -3.02
CA LEU A 41 -5.00 -8.72 -2.83
C LEU A 41 -5.05 -8.10 -1.44
N TYR A 42 -6.24 -7.84 -0.89
CA TYR A 42 -6.39 -7.38 0.50
C TYR A 42 -5.75 -8.37 1.49
N TRP A 43 -6.11 -9.65 1.39
CA TRP A 43 -5.53 -10.69 2.24
C TRP A 43 -4.04 -10.91 2.01
N ALA A 44 -3.58 -10.81 0.75
CA ALA A 44 -2.16 -10.86 0.42
C ALA A 44 -1.40 -9.70 1.08
N GLY A 45 -1.99 -8.50 1.10
CA GLY A 45 -1.46 -7.34 1.80
C GLY A 45 -1.31 -7.58 3.29
N LYS A 46 -2.37 -8.07 3.96
CA LYS A 46 -2.30 -8.45 5.38
C LYS A 46 -1.20 -9.48 5.63
N ARG A 47 -1.12 -10.51 4.79
CA ARG A 47 -0.08 -11.56 4.91
C ARG A 47 1.34 -11.02 4.75
N LEU A 48 1.57 -10.08 3.82
CA LEU A 48 2.86 -9.40 3.70
C LEU A 48 3.15 -8.55 4.93
N GLY A 49 2.14 -7.85 5.46
CA GLY A 49 2.27 -7.06 6.69
C GLY A 49 2.76 -7.89 7.89
N ARG A 50 2.29 -9.14 8.01
CA ARG A 50 2.75 -10.09 9.04
C ARG A 50 4.22 -10.46 8.92
N LYS A 51 4.72 -10.53 7.69
CA LYS A 51 6.11 -10.86 7.38
C LYS A 51 7.06 -9.68 7.61
N TYR A 52 6.61 -8.46 7.32
CA TYR A 52 7.43 -7.25 7.37
C TYR A 52 7.05 -6.33 8.53
N ARG A 53 7.00 -6.87 9.75
CA ARG A 53 6.54 -6.13 10.93
C ARG A 53 7.26 -4.79 11.11
N LEU A 54 6.51 -3.70 11.14
CA LEU A 54 7.01 -2.34 11.35
C LEU A 54 6.68 -1.86 12.77
N ALA A 55 7.51 -0.95 13.30
CA ALA A 55 7.43 -0.52 14.69
C ALA A 55 6.67 0.80 14.91
N ASN A 56 6.58 1.65 13.90
CA ASN A 56 6.03 3.00 14.04
C ASN A 56 5.44 3.53 12.72
N TYR A 57 4.73 4.66 12.80
CA TYR A 57 4.06 5.27 11.65
C TYR A 57 5.05 5.82 10.62
N GLU A 58 6.22 6.33 11.03
CA GLU A 58 7.24 6.84 10.12
C GLU A 58 7.75 5.73 9.17
N SER A 59 7.89 4.51 9.70
CA SER A 59 8.30 3.34 8.93
C SER A 59 7.29 2.98 7.83
N LEU A 60 6.00 3.33 7.99
CA LEU A 60 4.98 3.07 6.97
C LEU A 60 5.29 3.85 5.69
N SER A 61 5.51 5.17 5.83
CA SER A 61 5.83 6.05 4.71
C SER A 61 7.13 5.61 4.01
N VAL A 62 8.15 5.23 4.80
CA VAL A 62 9.42 4.73 4.26
C VAL A 62 9.21 3.42 3.49
N PHE A 63 8.46 2.46 4.06
CA PHE A 63 8.17 1.18 3.40
C PHE A 63 7.43 1.39 2.08
N PHE A 64 6.34 2.17 2.09
CA PHE A 64 5.54 2.39 0.88
C PHE A 64 6.37 3.02 -0.23
N LYS A 65 7.23 3.99 0.10
CA LYS A 65 8.12 4.63 -0.85
C LYS A 65 9.17 3.67 -1.40
N GLN A 66 9.88 2.94 -0.54
CA GLN A 66 10.98 2.05 -0.95
C GLN A 66 10.51 0.86 -1.80
N PHE A 67 9.29 0.37 -1.56
CA PHE A 67 8.71 -0.75 -2.29
C PHE A 67 7.85 -0.33 -3.50
N GLY A 68 7.88 0.96 -3.88
CA GLY A 68 7.15 1.45 -5.06
C GLY A 68 5.63 1.38 -4.91
N LEU A 69 5.11 1.44 -3.69
CA LEU A 69 3.67 1.42 -3.39
C LEU A 69 3.05 2.83 -3.39
N GLY A 70 3.87 3.88 -3.49
CA GLY A 70 3.47 5.28 -3.50
C GLY A 70 3.98 6.04 -2.27
N ASP A 71 3.65 7.33 -2.23
CA ASP A 71 3.96 8.21 -1.11
C ASP A 71 2.78 8.22 -0.14
N LEU A 72 2.95 7.55 1.00
CA LEU A 72 1.94 7.43 2.05
C LEU A 72 2.13 8.51 3.12
N THR A 73 1.07 9.26 3.42
CA THR A 73 1.05 10.31 4.45
C THR A 73 -0.08 10.08 5.44
N LEU A 74 0.22 10.05 6.75
CA LEU A 74 -0.80 10.08 7.80
C LEU A 74 -1.33 11.51 7.93
N VAL A 75 -2.60 11.73 7.59
CA VAL A 75 -3.21 13.08 7.62
C VAL A 75 -4.03 13.34 8.88
N LYS A 76 -4.54 12.28 9.52
CA LYS A 76 -5.28 12.41 10.79
C LYS A 76 -5.16 11.17 11.64
N GLN A 77 -4.92 11.36 12.93
CA GLN A 77 -4.91 10.30 13.92
C GLN A 77 -6.03 10.54 14.95
N GLY A 78 -7.09 9.74 14.86
CA GLY A 78 -8.16 9.68 15.84
C GLY A 78 -7.99 8.52 16.82
N LYS A 79 -8.97 8.36 17.73
CA LYS A 79 -8.92 7.31 18.77
C LYS A 79 -9.05 5.89 18.19
N ASN A 80 -9.97 5.72 17.24
CA ASN A 80 -10.34 4.43 16.63
C ASN A 80 -10.24 4.48 15.09
N GLN A 81 -9.57 5.51 14.56
CA GLN A 81 -9.55 5.80 13.14
C GLN A 81 -8.27 6.55 12.79
N LEU A 82 -7.61 6.14 11.71
CA LEU A 82 -6.49 6.84 11.11
C LEU A 82 -6.84 7.11 9.64
N ASP A 83 -6.59 8.35 9.19
CA ASP A 83 -6.78 8.73 7.80
C ASP A 83 -5.42 8.95 7.15
N PHE A 84 -5.22 8.29 6.02
CA PHE A 84 -4.01 8.39 5.21
C PHE A 84 -4.32 8.87 3.79
N GLU A 85 -3.34 9.51 3.17
CA GLU A 85 -3.33 9.84 1.75
C GLU A 85 -2.19 9.08 1.07
N LEU A 86 -2.49 8.45 -0.06
CA LEU A 86 -1.55 7.78 -0.93
C LEU A 86 -1.48 8.54 -2.26
N THR A 87 -0.26 8.98 -2.61
CA THR A 87 0.02 9.81 -3.78
C THR A 87 1.28 9.34 -4.52
N GLY A 88 1.68 10.06 -5.55
CA GLY A 88 2.93 9.82 -6.30
C GLY A 88 2.66 9.39 -7.73
N LYS A 89 3.69 9.46 -8.57
CA LYS A 89 3.56 9.24 -10.02
C LYS A 89 2.99 7.86 -10.37
N ILE A 90 3.30 6.82 -9.60
CA ILE A 90 2.77 5.47 -9.83
C ILE A 90 1.26 5.42 -9.56
N ILE A 91 0.80 6.16 -8.54
CA ILE A 91 -0.62 6.27 -8.20
C ILE A 91 -1.35 7.04 -9.30
N GLU A 92 -0.80 8.18 -9.74
CA GLU A 92 -1.32 8.95 -10.88
C GLU A 92 -1.45 8.07 -12.13
N SER A 93 -0.42 7.28 -12.45
CA SER A 93 -0.43 6.38 -13.59
C SER A 93 -1.56 5.35 -13.47
N ARG A 94 -1.68 4.65 -12.33
CA ARG A 94 -2.76 3.67 -12.10
C ARG A 94 -4.16 4.30 -12.22
N LEU A 95 -4.36 5.48 -11.63
CA LEU A 95 -5.64 6.20 -11.66
C LEU A 95 -6.04 6.70 -13.06
N LEU A 96 -5.06 6.94 -13.95
CA LEU A 96 -5.33 7.39 -15.32
C LEU A 96 -5.54 6.25 -16.31
N GLN A 97 -5.04 5.05 -16.00
CA GLN A 97 -4.93 3.95 -16.96
C GLN A 97 -5.98 2.85 -16.74
N ASN A 98 -6.53 2.75 -15.52
CA ASN A 98 -7.51 1.74 -15.15
C ASN A 98 -8.86 2.38 -14.85
N ASP A 99 -9.92 1.83 -15.46
CA ASP A 99 -11.30 2.24 -15.18
C ASP A 99 -11.73 1.87 -13.75
N ASP A 100 -11.10 0.84 -13.19
CA ASP A 100 -11.25 0.39 -11.80
C ASP A 100 -9.87 0.23 -11.14
N PRO A 101 -9.27 1.31 -10.62
CA PRO A 101 -7.94 1.27 -10.05
C PRO A 101 -7.93 0.62 -8.66
N ASP A 102 -7.23 -0.50 -8.53
CA ASP A 102 -7.14 -1.27 -7.28
C ASP A 102 -5.96 -0.88 -6.37
N PHE A 103 -6.27 -0.72 -5.08
CA PHE A 103 -5.32 -0.45 -4.00
C PHE A 103 -5.56 -1.36 -2.78
N GLN A 104 -6.16 -2.54 -2.99
CA GLN A 104 -6.50 -3.44 -1.88
C GLN A 104 -5.27 -4.07 -1.24
N LEU A 105 -4.22 -4.31 -2.03
CA LEU A 105 -2.91 -4.74 -1.52
C LEU A 105 -2.36 -3.72 -0.49
N GLU A 106 -2.38 -2.43 -0.84
CA GLU A 106 -1.97 -1.33 0.01
C GLU A 106 -2.86 -1.20 1.25
N CYS A 107 -4.18 -1.35 1.11
CA CYS A 107 -5.11 -1.34 2.24
C CYS A 107 -4.80 -2.49 3.22
N GLY A 108 -4.64 -3.72 2.72
CA GLY A 108 -4.31 -4.88 3.55
C GLY A 108 -2.97 -4.73 4.28
N LEU A 109 -1.95 -4.23 3.59
CA LEU A 109 -0.65 -3.91 4.21
C LEU A 109 -0.83 -2.90 5.35
N LEU A 110 -1.53 -1.80 5.08
CA LEU A 110 -1.72 -0.72 6.03
C LEU A 110 -2.53 -1.17 7.25
N ALA A 111 -3.61 -1.92 7.04
CA ALA A 111 -4.40 -2.52 8.10
C ALA A 111 -3.53 -3.36 9.04
N GLN A 112 -2.73 -4.28 8.49
CA GLN A 112 -1.89 -5.15 9.29
C GLN A 112 -0.75 -4.41 10.00
N PHE A 113 -0.13 -3.42 9.34
CA PHE A 113 0.93 -2.64 9.99
C PHE A 113 0.37 -1.79 11.14
N VAL A 114 -0.78 -1.14 10.96
CA VAL A 114 -1.45 -0.39 12.03
C VAL A 114 -1.86 -1.33 13.16
N GLU A 115 -2.33 -2.53 12.85
CA GLU A 115 -2.66 -3.55 13.85
C GLU A 115 -1.46 -3.87 14.74
N TYR A 116 -0.27 -4.02 14.18
CA TYR A 116 0.96 -4.22 14.96
C TYR A 116 1.41 -3.00 15.75
N ILE A 117 1.36 -1.81 15.16
CA ILE A 117 1.78 -0.57 15.83
C ILE A 117 0.89 -0.30 17.04
N LEU A 118 -0.41 -0.52 16.92
CA LEU A 118 -1.38 -0.23 17.97
C LEU A 118 -1.70 -1.43 18.87
N ASN A 119 -1.31 -2.63 18.48
CA ASN A 119 -1.70 -3.88 19.10
C ASN A 119 -3.23 -4.00 19.25
N ARG A 120 -3.94 -3.69 18.15
CA ARG A 120 -5.40 -3.65 18.07
C ARG A 120 -5.85 -4.10 16.69
N GLN A 121 -6.90 -4.90 16.60
CA GLN A 121 -7.43 -5.30 15.30
C GLN A 121 -7.74 -4.08 14.44
N SER A 122 -7.34 -4.15 13.18
CA SER A 122 -7.48 -3.03 12.26
C SER A 122 -7.94 -3.51 10.88
N GLU A 123 -8.79 -2.72 10.25
CA GLU A 123 -9.23 -2.92 8.86
C GLU A 123 -9.06 -1.61 8.09
N ALA A 124 -8.70 -1.69 6.81
CA ALA A 124 -8.49 -0.52 5.98
C ALA A 124 -9.35 -0.55 4.73
N GLU A 125 -9.86 0.61 4.33
CA GLU A 125 -10.67 0.76 3.13
C GLU A 125 -10.33 2.05 2.38
N ILE A 126 -10.57 2.04 1.07
CA ILE A 126 -10.48 3.25 0.25
C ILE A 126 -11.71 4.11 0.56
N SER A 127 -11.49 5.25 1.21
CA SER A 127 -12.58 6.19 1.53
C SER A 127 -12.89 7.15 0.38
N LYS A 128 -11.89 7.46 -0.46
CA LYS A 128 -12.05 8.38 -1.58
C LYS A 128 -10.94 8.22 -2.62
N ILE A 129 -11.31 8.33 -3.90
CA ILE A 129 -10.36 8.46 -5.02
C ILE A 129 -10.53 9.83 -5.67
N ASN A 130 -9.41 10.50 -5.95
CA ASN A 130 -9.36 11.74 -6.69
C ASN A 130 -8.32 11.64 -7.83
N ALA A 131 -8.74 11.02 -8.94
CA ALA A 131 -7.89 10.81 -10.12
C ALA A 131 -7.26 12.11 -10.66
N LYS A 132 -8.00 13.22 -10.63
CA LYS A 132 -7.50 14.53 -11.09
C LYS A 132 -6.35 15.07 -10.25
N LYS A 133 -6.24 14.64 -8.98
CA LYS A 133 -5.18 15.03 -8.06
C LYS A 133 -4.15 13.92 -7.81
N GLY A 134 -4.28 12.76 -8.47
CA GLY A 134 -3.37 11.65 -8.22
C GLY A 134 -3.44 11.08 -6.81
N LEU A 135 -4.61 11.16 -6.16
CA LEU A 135 -4.73 10.95 -4.71
C LEU A 135 -5.76 9.88 -4.37
N VAL A 136 -5.38 8.97 -3.48
CA VAL A 136 -6.25 7.97 -2.86
C VAL A 136 -6.26 8.20 -1.36
N SER A 137 -7.44 8.36 -0.76
CA SER A 137 -7.60 8.47 0.68
C SER A 137 -7.96 7.09 1.25
N ILE A 138 -7.16 6.62 2.21
CA ILE A 138 -7.35 5.34 2.87
C ILE A 138 -7.72 5.60 4.32
N ASN A 139 -8.80 4.96 4.76
CA ASN A 139 -9.23 4.99 6.15
C ASN A 139 -8.84 3.67 6.82
N VAL A 140 -8.27 3.74 8.02
CA VAL A 140 -7.98 2.57 8.85
C VAL A 140 -8.79 2.66 10.12
N LEU A 141 -9.75 1.74 10.28
CA LEU A 141 -10.57 1.60 11.47
C LEU A 141 -9.89 0.64 12.44
N THR A 142 -9.86 0.99 13.72
CA THR A 142 -9.22 0.19 14.76
C THR A 142 -10.22 -0.15 15.86
N SER A 143 -10.22 -1.41 16.29
CA SER A 143 -11.07 -1.89 17.38
C SER A 143 -10.36 -1.78 18.73
N SER A 144 -11.04 -2.14 19.82
CA SER A 144 -10.41 -2.29 21.13
C SER A 144 -9.85 -3.70 21.38
N GLU A 145 -10.09 -4.63 20.47
CA GLU A 145 -9.70 -6.03 20.61
C GLU A 145 -8.23 -6.23 20.19
N PRO A 146 -7.50 -7.14 20.85
CA PRO A 146 -6.16 -7.49 20.43
C PRO A 146 -6.19 -8.24 19.08
N PRO A 147 -5.06 -8.27 18.33
CA PRO A 147 -4.92 -9.06 17.12
C PRO A 147 -5.32 -10.53 17.34
N LEU A 148 -6.01 -11.13 16.38
CA LEU A 148 -6.49 -12.52 16.46
C LEU A 148 -5.39 -13.55 16.15
N ASP A 149 -4.33 -13.13 15.46
CA ASP A 149 -3.34 -14.04 14.89
C ASP A 149 -2.09 -14.16 15.75
N GLY A 150 -1.69 -15.41 16.07
CA GLY A 150 -0.42 -15.75 16.73
C GLY A 150 0.73 -16.06 15.74
N GLN A 151 0.63 -15.63 14.49
CA GLN A 151 1.65 -15.83 13.44
C GLN A 151 2.39 -14.54 13.13
N GLU A 152 2.84 -13.84 14.17
CA GLU A 152 3.61 -12.61 14.02
C GLU A 152 5.09 -12.92 13.77
N SER A 153 5.74 -12.12 12.93
CA SER A 153 7.20 -12.03 13.00
C SER A 153 7.58 -11.42 14.36
N ASP A 154 8.34 -12.16 15.16
CA ASP A 154 8.89 -11.63 16.41
C ASP A 154 9.92 -10.51 16.14
N GLU A 155 10.49 -10.47 14.94
CA GLU A 155 11.49 -9.49 14.55
C GLU A 155 10.87 -8.29 13.82
N ILE A 156 11.29 -7.10 14.24
CA ILE A 156 11.00 -5.84 13.54
C ILE A 156 11.82 -5.82 12.25
N PHE A 157 11.15 -5.62 11.11
CA PHE A 157 11.79 -5.45 9.82
C PHE A 157 12.59 -4.15 9.80
N LYS A 158 13.89 -4.26 9.52
CA LYS A 158 14.82 -3.13 9.55
C LYS A 158 14.88 -2.46 8.18
N LEU A 159 14.13 -1.37 8.02
CA LEU A 159 14.25 -0.48 6.88
C LEU A 159 15.58 0.26 6.93
N ILE A 160 16.24 0.39 5.78
CA ILE A 160 17.45 1.21 5.66
C ILE A 160 16.99 2.63 5.35
N THR A 161 17.30 3.59 6.22
CA THR A 161 17.10 5.02 5.94
C THR A 161 18.45 5.66 5.61
N GLU A 162 18.44 6.67 4.73
CA GLU A 162 19.67 7.36 4.29
C GLU A 162 20.39 8.10 5.44
N GLU A 163 19.78 8.21 6.62
CA GLU A 163 20.35 8.83 7.82
C GLU A 163 21.36 7.95 8.60
N THR A 164 21.72 6.76 8.10
CA THR A 164 22.66 5.85 8.81
C THR A 164 24.11 5.95 8.32
N ASN A 165 24.48 7.01 7.60
CA ASN A 165 25.86 7.29 7.18
C ASN A 165 26.33 8.67 7.71
N GLU A 166 26.51 8.80 9.02
CA GLU A 166 27.45 9.75 9.63
C GLU A 166 28.26 9.08 10.75
#